data_AF-A0A662XVQ6-F1
#
_entry.id   AF-A0A662XVQ6-F1
#
_cell.length_a   1.000
_cell.length_b   1.000
_cell.length_c   1.000
_cell.angle_alpha   90.00
_cell.angle_beta   90.00
_cell.angle_gamma   90.00
#
_symmetry.space_group_name_H-M   'P 1'
#
loop_
_entity.id
_entity.type
_entity.pdbx_description
1 polymer ?
#
loop_
_entity_poly.entity_id
_entity_poly.type
_entity_poly.pdbx_seq_one_letter_code
_entity_poly.pdbx_strand_id
1 'polypeptide(L)'
;LTFAPIAPLVCYFTGFYFFVAEVVYRRQVLCVYKPMAFAQGAFWPRLYLFCIVAVVVAQLTLIGLLSLKKAAVPLIFASVLVVVVLLFNHYVLTLYPPVAKYLPLTECVRLDSTRGLYDPKAPQFFFLDNVYRQPAMNQKQPIRADYRILGSDYSRDTALSSPESHSAEDERLFSSVV
;
A
#
# COMPACT_ATOMS: atom_id res chain seq x y z
N LEU A 1 -18.63 5.21 17.78
CA LEU A 1 -18.03 5.36 19.12
C LEU A 1 -18.80 6.38 19.97
N THR A 2 -18.99 7.62 19.51
CA THR A 2 -19.77 8.68 20.22
C THR A 2 -21.19 8.26 20.61
N PHE A 3 -21.92 7.58 19.72
CA PHE A 3 -23.31 7.16 19.96
C PHE A 3 -23.47 5.91 20.83
N ALA A 4 -22.40 5.17 21.12
CA ALA A 4 -22.49 3.92 21.88
C ALA A 4 -23.15 4.10 23.27
N PRO A 5 -22.77 5.10 24.09
CA PRO A 5 -23.44 5.36 25.37
C PRO A 5 -24.80 6.06 25.25
N ILE A 6 -25.10 6.67 24.10
CA ILE A 6 -26.32 7.47 23.90
C ILE A 6 -27.48 6.60 23.39
N ALA A 7 -27.21 5.76 22.38
CA ALA A 7 -28.19 4.95 21.68
C ALA A 7 -27.61 3.57 21.36
N PRO A 8 -27.69 2.60 22.31
CA PRO A 8 -27.07 1.28 22.14
C PRO A 8 -27.67 0.48 20.97
N LEU A 9 -28.92 0.77 20.58
CA LEU A 9 -29.58 0.16 19.43
C LEU A 9 -28.75 0.28 18.13
N VAL A 10 -28.16 1.46 17.89
CA VAL A 10 -27.32 1.71 16.69
C VAL A 10 -26.08 0.82 16.69
N CYS A 11 -25.54 0.53 17.88
CA CYS A 11 -24.38 -0.33 18.03
C CYS A 11 -24.69 -1.78 17.64
N TYR A 12 -25.87 -2.30 17.99
CA TYR A 12 -26.31 -3.64 17.57
C TYR A 12 -26.43 -3.75 16.04
N PHE A 13 -27.08 -2.78 15.38
CA PHE A 13 -27.19 -2.78 13.92
C PHE A 13 -25.82 -2.67 13.23
N THR A 14 -24.94 -1.83 13.76
CA THR A 14 -23.58 -1.66 13.24
C THR A 14 -22.75 -2.93 13.45
N GLY A 15 -22.90 -3.62 14.59
CA GLY A 15 -22.26 -4.90 14.85
C GLY A 15 -22.71 -5.99 13.88
N PHE A 16 -24.02 -6.06 13.61
CA PHE A 16 -24.57 -6.97 12.60
C PHE A 16 -24.03 -6.67 11.20
N TYR A 17 -23.93 -5.39 10.83
CA TYR A 17 -23.30 -4.97 9.58
C TYR A 17 -21.85 -5.45 9.47
N PHE A 18 -21.04 -5.22 10.51
CA PHE A 18 -19.64 -5.68 10.50
C PHE A 18 -19.51 -7.19 10.43
N PHE A 19 -20.43 -7.94 11.07
CA PHE A 19 -20.46 -9.40 10.99
C PHE A 19 -20.70 -9.89 9.55
N VAL A 20 -21.73 -9.36 8.89
CA VAL A 20 -22.02 -9.72 7.49
C VAL A 20 -20.88 -9.27 6.56
N ALA A 21 -20.35 -8.07 6.78
CA ALA A 21 -19.23 -7.54 6.01
C ALA A 21 -17.99 -8.43 6.12
N GLU A 22 -17.64 -8.92 7.32
CA GLU A 22 -16.50 -9.82 7.52
C GLU A 22 -16.62 -11.08 6.67
N VAL A 23 -17.78 -11.74 6.69
CA VAL A 23 -18.03 -12.97 5.91
C VAL A 23 -17.87 -12.70 4.41
N VAL A 24 -18.46 -11.60 3.92
CA VAL A 24 -18.42 -11.23 2.50
C VAL A 24 -16.99 -10.87 2.08
N TYR A 25 -16.32 -9.98 2.79
CA TYR A 25 -14.96 -9.54 2.46
C TYR A 25 -13.97 -10.68 2.55
N ARG A 26 -14.10 -11.58 3.52
CA ARG A 26 -13.25 -12.77 3.62
C ARG A 26 -13.38 -13.66 2.39
N ARG A 27 -14.60 -13.87 1.88
CA ARG A 27 -14.81 -14.62 0.63
C ARG A 27 -14.22 -13.88 -0.58
N GLN A 28 -14.38 -12.56 -0.66
CA GLN A 28 -13.82 -11.77 -1.76
C GLN A 28 -12.29 -11.80 -1.78
N VAL A 29 -11.65 -11.70 -0.60
CA VAL A 29 -10.18 -11.76 -0.46
C VAL A 29 -9.66 -13.13 -0.89
N LEU A 30 -10.38 -14.22 -0.61
CA LEU A 30 -9.95 -15.58 -0.98
C LEU A 30 -10.22 -15.91 -2.45
N CYS A 31 -11.35 -15.49 -3.00
CA CYS A 31 -11.81 -15.97 -4.31
C CYS A 31 -11.62 -14.98 -5.46
N VAL A 32 -11.53 -13.68 -5.19
CA VAL A 32 -11.63 -12.64 -6.23
C VAL A 32 -10.43 -11.71 -6.25
N TYR A 33 -10.03 -11.17 -5.10
CA TYR A 33 -8.99 -10.16 -5.05
C TYR A 33 -7.59 -10.76 -5.24
N LYS A 34 -6.85 -10.21 -6.21
CA LYS A 34 -5.41 -10.46 -6.39
C LYS A 34 -4.63 -9.26 -5.86
N PRO A 35 -3.87 -9.39 -4.75
CA PRO A 35 -3.09 -8.29 -4.21
C PRO A 35 -1.94 -7.95 -5.17
N MET A 36 -1.88 -6.70 -5.64
CA MET A 36 -0.79 -6.22 -6.51
C MET A 36 0.46 -5.80 -5.74
N ALA A 37 0.32 -5.43 -4.46
CA ALA A 37 1.42 -5.06 -3.60
C ALA A 37 1.22 -5.61 -2.18
N PHE A 38 2.25 -6.26 -1.64
CA PHE A 38 2.24 -6.75 -0.27
C PHE A 38 2.73 -5.63 0.66
N ALA A 39 1.81 -4.86 1.22
CA ALA A 39 2.14 -3.79 2.15
C ALA A 39 2.60 -4.27 3.54
N GLN A 40 2.64 -5.60 3.78
CA GLN A 40 3.09 -6.24 5.05
C GLN A 40 2.56 -5.59 6.34
N GLY A 41 1.34 -5.04 6.32
CA GLY A 41 0.76 -4.37 7.49
C GLY A 41 1.27 -2.96 7.76
N ALA A 42 1.99 -2.31 6.84
CA ALA A 42 2.50 -0.94 6.98
C ALA A 42 1.40 0.11 7.27
N PHE A 43 0.14 -0.16 6.92
CA PHE A 43 -0.99 0.72 7.19
C PHE A 43 -1.56 0.55 8.61
N TRP A 44 -1.20 -0.50 9.33
CA TRP A 44 -1.71 -0.79 10.68
C TRP A 44 -1.48 0.34 11.69
N PRO A 45 -0.29 0.96 11.79
CA PRO A 45 -0.07 2.05 12.74
C PRO A 45 -0.93 3.28 12.46
N ARG A 46 -1.23 3.55 11.18
CA ARG A 46 -2.11 4.67 10.79
C ARG A 46 -3.56 4.39 11.17
N LEU A 47 -4.03 3.17 10.93
CA LEU A 47 -5.37 2.75 11.35
C LEU A 47 -5.52 2.79 12.87
N TYR A 48 -4.52 2.31 13.61
CA TYR A 48 -4.49 2.37 15.07
C TYR A 48 -4.61 3.81 15.58
N LEU A 49 -3.80 4.74 15.04
CA LEU A 49 -3.86 6.16 15.42
C LEU A 49 -5.26 6.75 15.17
N PHE A 50 -5.87 6.41 14.02
CA PHE A 50 -7.23 6.85 13.68
C PHE A 50 -8.25 6.33 14.72
N CYS A 51 -8.16 5.07 15.12
CA CYS A 51 -9.02 4.49 16.15
C CYS A 51 -8.86 5.19 17.51
N ILE A 52 -7.62 5.46 17.94
CA ILE A 52 -7.35 6.17 19.20
C ILE A 52 -7.93 7.59 19.17
N VAL A 53 -7.71 8.33 18.09
CA VAL A 53 -8.30 9.67 17.92
C VAL A 53 -9.83 9.61 17.98
N ALA A 54 -10.45 8.63 17.31
CA ALA A 54 -11.90 8.45 17.34
C ALA A 54 -12.44 8.14 18.74
N VAL A 55 -11.71 7.37 19.55
CA VAL A 55 -12.06 7.10 20.97
C VAL A 55 -11.93 8.35 21.82
N VAL A 56 -10.84 9.11 21.68
CA VAL A 56 -10.63 10.36 22.44
C VAL A 56 -11.73 11.38 22.12
N VAL A 57 -12.06 11.56 20.83
CA VAL A 57 -13.18 12.43 20.42
C VAL A 57 -14.50 11.94 21.02
N ALA A 58 -14.76 10.63 21.01
CA ALA A 58 -15.97 10.07 21.63
C ALA A 58 -16.05 10.36 23.13
N GLN A 59 -14.94 10.25 23.86
CA GLN A 59 -14.87 10.56 25.29
C GLN A 59 -15.06 12.05 25.57
N LEU A 60 -14.47 12.94 24.75
CA LEU A 60 -14.68 14.38 24.86
C LEU A 60 -16.15 14.76 24.64
N THR A 61 -16.82 14.16 23.65
CA THR A 61 -18.27 14.39 23.45
C THR A 61 -19.11 13.86 24.61
N LEU A 62 -18.72 12.74 25.22
CA LEU A 62 -19.40 12.18 26.39
C LEU A 62 -19.26 13.09 27.61
N ILE A 63 -18.06 13.62 27.85
CA ILE A 63 -17.80 14.61 28.91
C ILE A 63 -18.67 15.86 28.70
N GLY A 64 -18.76 16.36 27.46
CA GLY A 64 -19.63 17.49 27.12
C GLY A 64 -21.11 17.22 27.43
N LEU A 65 -21.60 16.03 27.09
CA LEU A 65 -22.98 15.61 27.37
C LEU A 65 -23.25 15.46 28.87
N LEU A 66 -22.34 14.84 29.62
CA LEU A 66 -22.46 14.63 31.07
C LEU A 66 -22.37 15.94 31.86
N SER A 67 -21.56 16.88 31.40
CA SER A 67 -21.47 18.24 31.96
C SER A 67 -22.84 18.93 31.93
N LEU A 68 -23.57 18.79 30.82
CA LEU A 68 -24.91 19.37 30.66
C LEU A 68 -25.94 18.74 31.62
N LYS A 69 -25.78 17.46 31.96
CA LYS A 69 -26.68 16.73 32.88
C LYS A 69 -26.34 16.92 34.37
N LYS A 70 -25.38 17.78 34.74
CA LYS A 70 -24.93 18.05 36.13
C LYS A 70 -24.57 16.79 36.93
N ALA A 71 -24.07 15.74 36.28
CA ALA A 71 -23.69 14.50 36.93
C ALA A 71 -22.19 14.51 37.27
N ALA A 72 -21.82 14.89 38.50
CA ALA A 72 -20.42 15.10 38.90
C ALA A 72 -19.60 13.80 38.94
N VAL A 73 -20.17 12.71 39.46
CA VAL A 73 -19.48 11.41 39.58
C VAL A 73 -19.08 10.81 38.22
N PRO A 74 -19.99 10.61 37.25
CA PRO A 74 -19.63 10.02 35.97
C PRO A 74 -18.71 10.92 35.13
N LEU A 75 -18.74 12.24 35.34
CA LEU A 75 -17.82 13.17 34.69
C LEU A 75 -16.37 12.92 35.11
N ILE A 76 -16.14 12.71 36.42
CA ILE A 76 -14.81 12.41 36.97
C ILE A 76 -14.31 11.06 36.44
N PHE A 77 -15.16 10.04 36.38
CA PHE A 77 -14.78 8.76 35.78
C PHE A 77 -14.45 8.88 34.28
N ALA A 78 -15.26 9.64 33.53
CA ALA A 78 -15.02 9.85 32.10
C ALA A 78 -13.70 10.61 31.85
N SER A 79 -13.34 11.59 32.68
CA SER A 79 -12.06 12.30 32.55
C SER A 79 -10.86 11.41 32.89
N VAL A 80 -10.94 10.60 33.94
CA VAL A 80 -9.91 9.59 34.26
C VAL A 80 -9.73 8.62 33.09
N LEU A 81 -10.81 8.20 32.45
CA LEU A 81 -10.76 7.30 31.31
C LEU A 81 -9.98 7.89 30.11
N VAL A 82 -10.11 9.19 29.84
CA VAL A 82 -9.31 9.88 28.80
C VAL A 82 -7.82 9.79 29.12
N VAL A 83 -7.44 10.04 30.37
CA VAL A 83 -6.04 9.96 30.81
C VAL A 83 -5.49 8.55 30.61
N VAL A 84 -6.24 7.52 30.98
CA VAL A 84 -5.84 6.12 30.79
C VAL A 84 -5.63 5.79 29.32
N VAL A 85 -6.50 6.25 28.42
CA VAL A 85 -6.34 6.04 26.97
C VAL A 85 -5.08 6.72 26.44
N LEU A 86 -4.77 7.93 26.90
CA LEU A 86 -3.55 8.64 26.49
C LEU A 86 -2.28 7.95 27.00
N LEU A 87 -2.28 7.48 28.25
CA LEU A 87 -1.17 6.69 28.81
C LEU A 87 -0.97 5.39 28.04
N PHE A 88 -2.05 4.67 27.73
CA PHE A 88 -2.00 3.47 26.93
C PHE A 88 -1.45 3.75 25.52
N ASN A 89 -1.91 4.83 24.87
CA ASN A 89 -1.38 5.23 23.58
C ASN A 89 0.12 5.54 23.65
N HIS A 90 0.59 6.22 24.70
CA HIS A 90 2.02 6.46 24.91
C HIS A 90 2.81 5.15 25.06
N TYR A 91 2.31 4.20 25.86
CA TYR A 91 2.93 2.88 26.03
C TYR A 91 3.00 2.08 24.72
N VAL A 92 1.94 2.10 23.91
CA VAL A 92 1.94 1.43 22.60
C VAL A 92 2.92 2.13 21.64
N LEU A 93 2.97 3.46 21.66
CA LEU A 93 3.90 4.22 20.83
C LEU A 93 5.36 4.12 21.29
N THR A 94 5.67 3.71 22.51
CA THR A 94 7.06 3.41 22.89
C THR A 94 7.48 2.00 22.49
N LEU A 95 6.53 1.05 22.46
CA LEU A 95 6.82 -0.36 22.19
C LEU A 95 6.84 -0.72 20.69
N TYR A 96 5.86 -0.25 19.91
CA TYR A 96 5.61 -0.74 18.55
C TYR A 96 6.39 -0.07 17.39
N PRO A 97 6.68 1.25 17.38
CA PRO A 97 7.29 1.88 16.21
C PRO A 97 8.68 1.35 15.82
N PRO A 98 9.59 0.94 16.72
CA PRO A 98 10.89 0.44 16.28
C PRO A 98 10.77 -0.92 15.56
N VAL A 99 9.88 -1.81 16.04
CA VAL A 99 9.71 -3.16 15.48
C VAL A 99 8.93 -3.13 14.18
N ALA A 100 7.93 -2.24 14.05
CA ALA A 100 7.09 -2.18 12.85
C ALA A 100 7.76 -1.41 11.69
N LYS A 101 8.68 -0.48 11.98
CA LYS A 101 9.31 0.38 10.96
C LYS A 101 10.57 -0.21 10.37
N TYR A 102 11.33 -0.98 11.15
CA TYR A 102 12.64 -1.49 10.75
C TYR A 102 12.64 -3.01 10.74
N LEU A 103 13.18 -3.60 9.69
CA LEU A 103 13.40 -5.05 9.63
C LEU A 103 14.64 -5.39 10.48
N PRO A 104 14.52 -6.21 11.53
CA PRO A 104 15.65 -6.50 12.42
C PRO A 104 16.72 -7.31 11.68
N LEU A 105 17.99 -6.91 11.85
CA LEU A 105 19.12 -7.53 11.14
C LEU A 105 19.23 -9.03 11.44
N THR A 106 18.93 -9.46 12.66
CA THR A 106 18.92 -10.87 13.06
C THR A 106 17.99 -11.70 12.18
N GLU A 107 16.81 -11.16 11.84
CA GLU A 107 15.87 -11.83 10.94
C GLU A 107 16.37 -11.83 9.49
N CYS A 108 16.98 -10.73 9.03
CA CYS A 108 17.61 -10.68 7.72
C CYS A 108 18.67 -11.77 7.56
N VAL A 109 19.61 -11.85 8.52
CA VAL A 109 20.69 -12.85 8.51
C VAL A 109 20.12 -14.27 8.56
N ARG A 110 19.11 -14.51 9.40
CA ARG A 110 18.45 -15.81 9.51
C ARG A 110 17.77 -16.20 8.19
N LEU A 111 17.03 -15.29 7.57
CA LEU A 111 16.34 -15.51 6.30
C LEU A 111 17.33 -15.75 5.16
N ASP A 112 18.39 -14.97 5.06
CA ASP A 112 19.40 -15.12 4.01
C ASP A 112 20.20 -16.41 4.17
N SER A 113 20.55 -16.77 5.41
CA SER A 113 21.18 -18.07 5.71
C SER A 113 20.27 -19.23 5.31
N THR A 114 18.97 -19.15 5.64
CA THR A 114 17.98 -20.16 5.27
C THR A 114 17.84 -20.28 3.75
N ARG A 115 17.80 -19.16 3.02
CA ARG A 115 17.74 -19.15 1.54
C ARG A 115 18.97 -19.82 0.93
N GLY A 116 20.17 -19.55 1.45
CA GLY A 116 21.41 -20.17 0.96
C GLY A 116 21.47 -21.69 1.14
N LEU A 117 20.72 -22.24 2.10
CA LEU A 117 20.61 -23.70 2.28
C LEU A 117 19.75 -24.36 1.18
N TYR A 118 18.71 -23.68 0.70
CA TYR A 118 17.81 -24.21 -0.33
C TYR A 118 18.28 -23.88 -1.75
N ASP A 119 18.84 -22.69 -1.96
CA ASP A 119 19.36 -22.24 -3.25
C ASP A 119 20.83 -21.78 -3.10
N PRO A 120 21.80 -22.61 -3.50
CA PRO A 120 23.21 -22.27 -3.48
C PRO A 120 23.59 -21.06 -4.35
N LYS A 121 22.74 -20.66 -5.30
CA LYS A 121 22.97 -19.50 -6.18
C LYS A 121 22.32 -18.21 -5.68
N ALA A 122 21.47 -18.28 -4.65
CA ALA A 122 20.85 -17.10 -4.04
C ALA A 122 21.83 -15.98 -3.64
N PRO A 123 23.06 -16.26 -3.14
CA PRO A 123 24.03 -15.22 -2.78
C PRO A 123 24.51 -14.37 -3.97
N GLN A 124 24.32 -14.84 -5.20
CA GLN A 124 24.71 -14.14 -6.43
C GLN A 124 23.65 -13.11 -6.87
N PHE A 125 22.53 -13.00 -6.16
CA PHE A 125 21.44 -12.05 -6.43
C PHE A 125 20.89 -12.08 -7.86
N PHE A 126 21.03 -13.20 -8.57
CA PHE A 126 20.57 -13.34 -9.95
C PHE A 126 19.06 -13.07 -10.10
N PHE A 127 18.29 -13.36 -9.05
CA PHE A 127 16.85 -13.07 -9.00
C PHE A 127 16.48 -11.58 -9.03
N LEU A 128 17.44 -10.66 -8.81
CA LEU A 128 17.23 -9.21 -8.89
C LEU A 128 17.50 -8.64 -10.29
N ASP A 129 18.07 -9.44 -11.19
CA ASP A 129 18.39 -8.95 -12.53
C ASP A 129 17.12 -8.56 -13.30
N ASN A 130 17.13 -7.39 -13.93
CA ASN A 130 16.00 -6.77 -14.63
C ASN A 130 14.69 -6.56 -13.81
N VAL A 131 14.63 -6.82 -12.50
CA VAL A 131 13.40 -6.71 -11.69
C VAL A 131 12.87 -5.27 -11.59
N TYR A 132 13.77 -4.30 -11.41
CA TYR A 132 13.41 -2.89 -11.27
C TYR A 132 13.57 -2.09 -12.58
N ARG A 133 13.77 -2.79 -13.71
CA ARG A 133 13.87 -2.15 -15.02
C ARG A 133 12.48 -1.71 -15.48
N GLN A 134 12.38 -0.48 -16.00
CA GLN A 134 11.11 0.04 -16.50
C GLN A 134 10.57 -0.85 -17.63
N PRO A 135 9.28 -1.23 -17.63
CA PRO A 135 8.70 -2.03 -18.70
C PRO A 135 8.89 -1.42 -20.10
N ALA A 136 8.90 -0.09 -20.20
CA ALA A 136 9.17 0.64 -21.45
C ALA A 136 10.57 0.36 -22.03
N MET A 137 11.57 0.10 -21.18
CA MET A 137 12.93 -0.25 -21.61
C MET A 137 13.08 -1.71 -22.06
N ASN A 138 12.05 -2.53 -21.83
CA ASN A 138 11.96 -3.92 -22.31
C ASN A 138 11.11 -4.02 -23.59
N GLN A 139 10.36 -2.98 -23.94
CA GLN A 139 9.63 -2.91 -25.20
C GLN A 139 10.59 -2.58 -26.34
N LYS A 140 10.29 -3.11 -27.53
CA LYS A 140 11.13 -2.99 -28.74
C LYS A 140 11.33 -1.52 -29.14
N GLN A 141 12.30 -1.28 -30.02
CA GLN A 141 12.80 0.05 -30.41
C GLN A 141 11.67 1.08 -30.66
N PRO A 142 11.91 2.35 -30.29
CA PRO A 142 10.90 3.41 -30.37
C PRO A 142 10.30 3.50 -31.78
N ILE A 143 8.99 3.75 -31.84
CA ILE A 143 8.29 4.03 -33.11
C ILE A 143 8.98 5.24 -33.75
N ARG A 144 9.77 5.00 -34.81
CA ARG A 144 10.43 6.06 -35.56
C ARG A 144 9.36 6.91 -36.23
N ALA A 145 9.52 8.23 -36.20
CA ALA A 145 8.66 9.11 -36.96
C ALA A 145 8.79 8.78 -38.46
N ASP A 146 7.67 8.61 -39.13
CA ASP A 146 7.66 8.33 -40.56
C ASP A 146 8.03 9.60 -41.34
N TYR A 147 9.27 9.65 -41.82
CA TYR A 147 9.77 10.76 -42.63
C TYR A 147 9.53 10.57 -44.13
N ARG A 148 8.82 9.51 -44.56
CA ARG A 148 8.62 9.20 -45.99
C ARG A 148 7.92 10.33 -46.75
N ILE A 149 7.09 11.14 -46.08
CA ILE A 149 6.42 12.29 -46.69
C ILE A 149 7.37 13.47 -47.01
N LEU A 150 8.54 13.52 -46.35
CA LEU A 150 9.56 14.54 -46.56
C LEU A 150 10.58 14.13 -47.64
N GLY A 151 10.62 12.85 -48.00
CA GLY A 151 11.48 12.31 -49.05
C GLY A 151 10.85 12.37 -50.44
N SER A 152 11.68 12.29 -51.48
CA SER A 152 11.23 12.23 -52.89
C SER A 152 10.43 10.97 -53.24
N ASP A 153 10.54 9.92 -52.42
CA ASP A 153 10.05 8.56 -52.71
C ASP A 153 8.64 8.31 -52.15
N TYR A 154 7.90 9.37 -51.84
CA TYR A 154 6.53 9.27 -51.37
C TYR A 154 5.58 8.80 -52.48
N SER A 155 4.98 7.62 -52.31
CA SER A 155 3.98 7.06 -53.21
C SER A 155 2.72 6.67 -52.44
N ARG A 156 1.55 6.78 -53.07
CA ARG A 156 0.26 6.50 -52.41
C ARG A 156 0.15 5.04 -51.94
N ASP A 157 0.86 4.13 -52.61
CA ASP A 157 0.92 2.71 -52.26
C ASP A 157 1.85 2.43 -51.07
N THR A 158 2.92 3.21 -50.89
CA THR A 158 3.85 3.06 -49.74
C THR A 158 3.29 3.64 -48.45
N ALA A 159 2.38 4.61 -48.53
CA ALA A 159 1.66 5.19 -47.38
C ALA A 159 0.72 4.21 -46.66
N LEU A 160 0.29 3.14 -47.35
CA LEU A 160 -0.57 2.10 -46.77
C LEU A 160 0.23 1.00 -46.04
N SER A 161 1.57 1.02 -46.16
CA SER A 161 2.46 0.05 -45.52
C SER A 161 3.05 0.62 -44.23
N SER A 162 3.19 -0.22 -43.20
CA SER A 162 3.92 0.18 -41.99
C SER A 162 5.40 0.44 -42.34
N PRO A 163 6.02 1.51 -41.83
CA PRO A 163 7.44 1.76 -42.06
C PRO A 163 8.28 0.60 -41.54
N GLU A 164 9.29 0.18 -42.30
CA GLU A 164 10.22 -0.84 -41.85
C GLU A 164 11.03 -0.30 -40.65
N SER A 165 11.20 -1.13 -39.61
CA SER A 165 11.93 -0.73 -38.41
C SER A 165 13.43 -0.56 -38.65
N HIS A 166 13.97 -1.14 -39.72
CA HIS A 166 15.37 -1.02 -40.14
C HIS A 166 15.44 -0.81 -41.66
N SER A 167 15.91 0.36 -42.12
CA SER A 167 16.28 0.57 -43.53
C SER A 167 17.75 0.21 -43.72
N ALA A 168 18.09 -0.44 -44.83
CA ALA A 168 19.46 -0.81 -45.18
C ALA A 168 20.42 0.41 -45.31
N GLU A 169 19.87 1.61 -45.46
CA GLU A 169 20.66 2.86 -45.51
C GLU A 169 21.17 3.29 -44.13
N ASP A 170 20.41 3.04 -43.05
CA ASP A 170 20.80 3.40 -41.69
C ASP A 170 21.87 2.44 -41.12
N GLU A 171 21.86 1.18 -41.55
CA GLU A 171 22.87 0.18 -41.16
C GLU A 171 24.29 0.64 -41.56
N ARG A 172 24.39 1.39 -42.67
CA ARG A 172 25.64 1.99 -43.13
C ARG A 172 26.06 3.21 -42.31
N LEU A 173 25.12 3.99 -41.78
CA LEU A 173 25.39 5.19 -40.99
C LEU A 173 25.89 4.88 -39.57
N PHE A 174 25.45 3.77 -38.97
CA PHE A 174 25.82 3.40 -37.60
C PHE A 174 26.91 2.31 -37.49
N SER A 175 27.34 1.70 -38.59
CA SER A 175 28.51 0.78 -38.58
C SER A 175 29.86 1.47 -38.41
N SER A 176 29.92 2.80 -38.56
CA SER A 176 31.14 3.61 -38.49
C SER A 176 31.42 4.20 -37.10
N VAL A 177 30.58 3.92 -36.11
CA VAL A 177 30.78 4.35 -34.72
C VAL A 177 30.98 3.10 -33.85
N VAL A 178 32.20 2.58 -33.89
CA VAL A 178 32.79 1.65 -32.91
C VAL A 178 34.06 2.29 -32.38
#